data_AF-A0A1X0R2N9-F1
#
_entry.id   AF-A0A1X0R2N9-F1
#
_cell.length_a   1.000
_cell.length_b   1.000
_cell.length_c   1.000
_cell.angle_alpha   90.00
_cell.angle_beta   90.00
_cell.angle_gamma   90.00
#
_symmetry.space_group_name_H-M   'P 1'
#
loop_
_entity.id
_entity.type
_entity.pdbx_description
1 polymer ?
#
loop_
_entity_poly.entity_id
_entity_poly.type
_entity_poly.pdbx_seq_one_letter_code
_entity_poly.pdbx_strand_id
1 'polypeptide(L)'
;MVGYRNELSMLSMTLTLLKTRLIALKSVDLDTSDNIPAWRKFALMYRAGQEDVYNVTITKIEEMKSRIISCMNQDIKENRMAPNVPFLSIVNPDYEYTSLTIDSSPFISLDMVIITLDSLLRKNDPFSTAITEIFEDFDEEADVIFMLSLINEKFNENSKWKEFFRRISSSDTTVSQDEQELKEMYDSMIPEFSEAYPHVFSLGKFSFESFVWADNILNNYSIDNPLAIVPL
;
A
#
# COMPACT_ATOMS: atom_id res chain seq x y z
N MET A 1 -4.49 -1.40 -15.16
CA MET A 1 -3.08 -0.98 -15.31
C MET A 1 -2.28 -1.71 -14.23
N VAL A 2 -1.19 -2.41 -14.57
CA VAL A 2 -0.40 -3.20 -13.59
C VAL A 2 0.71 -2.29 -13.05
N GLY A 3 0.53 -1.78 -11.82
CA GLY A 3 1.42 -0.83 -11.15
C GLY A 3 2.16 -1.42 -9.94
N TYR A 4 2.95 -0.60 -9.23
CA TYR A 4 3.70 -1.03 -8.03
C TYR A 4 2.82 -1.69 -6.97
N ARG A 5 1.56 -1.24 -6.87
CA ARG A 5 0.50 -1.86 -6.04
C ARG A 5 0.41 -3.37 -6.26
N ASN A 6 0.30 -3.81 -7.52
CA ASN A 6 0.09 -5.21 -7.85
C ASN A 6 1.33 -6.06 -7.54
N GLU A 7 2.52 -5.49 -7.79
CA GLU A 7 3.79 -6.18 -7.52
C GLU A 7 4.04 -6.33 -6.01
N LEU A 8 3.85 -5.27 -5.24
CA LEU A 8 3.94 -5.31 -3.78
C LEU A 8 2.92 -6.27 -3.17
N SER A 9 1.68 -6.27 -3.69
CA SER A 9 0.62 -7.17 -3.23
C SER A 9 0.98 -8.64 -3.52
N MET A 10 1.45 -8.95 -4.72
CA MET A 10 1.84 -10.31 -5.07
C MET A 10 3.05 -10.81 -4.28
N LEU A 11 4.08 -9.97 -4.10
CA LEU A 11 5.24 -10.33 -3.29
C LEU A 11 4.84 -10.54 -1.82
N SER A 12 3.97 -9.69 -1.28
CA SER A 12 3.49 -9.83 0.11
C SER A 12 2.63 -11.08 0.29
N MET A 13 1.77 -11.41 -0.67
CA MET A 13 0.99 -12.66 -0.67
C MET A 13 1.88 -13.88 -0.78
N THR A 14 2.84 -13.88 -1.72
CA THR A 14 3.79 -14.99 -1.91
C THR A 14 4.62 -15.22 -0.64
N LEU A 15 5.11 -14.15 -0.03
CA LEU A 15 5.86 -14.20 1.22
C LEU A 15 5.01 -14.76 2.37
N THR A 16 3.75 -14.35 2.48
CA THR A 16 2.81 -14.88 3.48
C THR A 16 2.57 -16.38 3.30
N LEU A 17 2.35 -16.83 2.06
CA LEU A 17 2.17 -18.25 1.75
C LEU A 17 3.42 -19.07 2.10
N LEU A 18 4.62 -18.59 1.74
CA LEU A 18 5.89 -19.26 2.05
C LEU A 18 6.16 -19.31 3.55
N LYS A 19 5.96 -18.20 4.28
CA LYS A 19 6.12 -18.16 5.74
C LYS A 19 5.13 -19.08 6.44
N THR A 20 3.87 -19.11 6.00
CA THR A 20 2.85 -20.03 6.56
C THR A 20 3.25 -21.49 6.35
N ARG A 21 3.76 -21.85 5.17
CA ARG A 21 4.25 -23.21 4.90
C ARG A 21 5.49 -23.57 5.71
N LEU A 22 6.41 -22.63 5.89
CA LEU A 22 7.59 -22.82 6.73
C LEU A 22 7.20 -23.04 8.20
N ILE A 23 6.25 -22.27 8.72
CA ILE A 23 5.72 -22.46 10.09
C ILE A 23 5.10 -23.84 10.25
N ALA A 24 4.26 -24.26 9.31
CA ALA A 24 3.68 -25.61 9.32
C ALA A 24 4.78 -26.70 9.31
N LEU A 25 5.85 -26.50 8.54
CA LEU A 25 7.01 -27.39 8.51
C LEU A 25 7.84 -27.33 9.80
N LYS A 26 7.83 -26.24 10.57
CA LYS A 26 8.52 -26.18 11.87
C LYS A 26 7.69 -26.72 13.04
N SER A 27 6.37 -26.75 12.89
CA SER A 27 5.44 -27.15 13.96
C SER A 27 5.42 -28.65 14.29
N VAL A 28 6.02 -29.49 13.45
CA VAL A 28 6.04 -30.94 13.69
C VAL A 28 7.27 -31.30 14.52
N ASP A 29 7.05 -31.84 15.71
CA ASP A 29 8.13 -32.36 16.55
C ASP A 29 8.81 -33.57 15.88
N LEU A 30 10.13 -33.49 15.76
CA LEU A 30 10.95 -34.52 15.14
C LEU A 30 11.81 -35.19 16.20
N ASP A 31 11.76 -36.52 16.22
CA ASP A 31 12.68 -37.34 16.99
C ASP A 31 14.06 -37.32 16.30
N THR A 32 14.97 -36.56 16.90
CA THR A 32 16.37 -36.39 16.47
C THR A 32 17.33 -37.29 17.23
N SER A 33 16.84 -38.33 17.91
CA SER A 33 17.69 -39.28 18.63
C SER A 33 18.74 -39.93 17.72
N ASP A 34 19.93 -40.19 18.27
CA ASP A 34 21.06 -40.75 17.51
C ASP A 34 20.80 -42.16 16.94
N ASN A 35 19.79 -42.85 17.47
CA ASN A 35 19.48 -44.25 17.19
C ASN A 35 18.29 -44.44 16.23
N ILE A 36 18.24 -43.62 15.17
CA ILE A 36 17.19 -43.69 14.15
C ILE A 36 17.60 -44.53 12.92
N PRO A 37 16.65 -45.29 12.31
CA PRO A 37 16.89 -46.03 11.07
C PRO A 37 17.33 -45.13 9.90
N ALA A 38 18.10 -45.69 8.95
CA ALA A 38 18.67 -44.94 7.83
C ALA A 38 17.62 -44.20 6.96
N TRP A 39 16.46 -44.81 6.70
CA TRP A 39 15.38 -44.16 5.94
C TRP A 39 14.83 -42.92 6.66
N ARG A 40 14.81 -42.94 8.00
CA ARG A 40 14.38 -41.81 8.83
C ARG A 40 15.41 -40.67 8.77
N LYS A 41 16.70 -41.00 8.71
CA LYS A 41 17.78 -40.02 8.46
C LYS A 41 17.60 -39.32 7.11
N PHE A 42 17.31 -40.05 6.04
CA PHE A 42 17.03 -39.45 4.73
C PHE A 42 15.80 -38.55 4.74
N ALA A 43 14.73 -38.94 5.44
CA ALA A 43 13.54 -38.11 5.59
C ALA A 43 13.83 -36.80 6.35
N LEU A 44 14.65 -36.84 7.40
CA LEU A 44 15.10 -35.64 8.12
C LEU A 44 15.97 -34.73 7.26
N MET A 45 16.91 -35.30 6.49
CA MET A 45 17.74 -34.52 5.56
C MET A 45 16.91 -33.86 4.46
N TYR A 46 15.95 -34.58 3.89
CA TYR A 46 15.04 -34.02 2.89
C TYR A 46 14.23 -32.85 3.45
N ARG A 47 13.72 -32.98 4.67
CA ARG A 47 13.00 -31.91 5.36
C ARG A 47 13.89 -30.70 5.65
N ALA A 48 15.12 -30.91 6.13
CA ALA A 48 16.08 -29.83 6.34
C ALA A 48 16.36 -29.08 5.02
N GLY A 49 16.54 -29.81 3.92
CA GLY A 49 16.68 -29.20 2.59
C GLY A 49 15.46 -28.39 2.15
N GLN A 50 14.24 -28.83 2.49
CA GLN A 50 13.02 -28.03 2.23
C GLN A 50 13.03 -26.74 3.04
N GLU A 51 13.40 -26.79 4.31
CA GLU A 51 13.54 -25.59 5.16
C GLU A 51 14.55 -24.60 4.57
N ASP A 52 15.72 -25.07 4.15
CA ASP A 52 16.74 -24.24 3.52
C ASP A 52 16.23 -23.56 2.24
N VAL A 53 15.52 -24.32 1.39
CA VAL A 53 14.91 -23.77 0.17
C VAL A 53 13.88 -22.69 0.50
N TYR A 54 13.02 -22.91 1.50
CA TYR A 54 12.05 -21.89 1.93
C TYR A 54 12.74 -20.64 2.45
N ASN A 55 13.73 -20.78 3.33
CA ASN A 55 14.47 -19.65 3.89
C ASN A 55 15.16 -18.83 2.78
N VAL A 56 15.90 -19.48 1.88
CA VAL A 56 16.58 -18.81 0.76
C VAL A 56 15.59 -18.11 -0.17
N THR A 57 14.45 -18.74 -0.44
CA THR A 57 13.41 -18.17 -1.31
C THR A 57 12.75 -16.95 -0.66
N ILE A 58 12.45 -17.02 0.64
CA ILE A 58 11.91 -15.90 1.41
C ILE A 58 12.89 -14.72 1.38
N THR A 59 14.19 -14.94 1.65
CA THR A 59 15.21 -13.89 1.59
C THR A 59 15.24 -13.22 0.21
N LYS A 60 15.22 -14.00 -0.88
CA LYS A 60 15.20 -13.44 -2.24
C LYS A 60 13.96 -12.59 -2.51
N ILE A 61 12.79 -13.02 -2.05
CA ILE A 61 11.54 -12.26 -2.23
C ILE A 61 11.56 -10.98 -1.40
N GLU A 62 12.12 -11.01 -0.19
CA GLU A 62 12.32 -9.82 0.65
C GLU A 62 13.28 -8.83 -0.03
N GLU A 63 14.40 -9.31 -0.59
CA GLU A 63 15.31 -8.48 -1.39
C GLU A 63 14.62 -7.85 -2.61
N MET A 64 13.78 -8.61 -3.32
CA MET A 64 13.00 -8.10 -4.45
C MET A 64 12.03 -6.99 -4.00
N LYS A 65 11.32 -7.19 -2.88
CA LYS A 65 10.44 -6.18 -2.28
C LYS A 65 11.21 -4.91 -1.93
N SER A 66 12.37 -5.02 -1.29
CA SER A 66 13.22 -3.87 -0.96
C SER A 66 13.72 -3.13 -2.21
N ARG A 67 14.04 -3.86 -3.29
CA ARG A 67 14.46 -3.23 -4.56
C ARG A 67 13.34 -2.40 -5.18
N ILE A 68 12.12 -2.92 -5.20
CA ILE A 68 10.95 -2.20 -5.72
C ILE A 68 10.70 -0.91 -4.93
N ILE A 69 10.78 -0.97 -3.60
CA ILE A 69 10.63 0.22 -2.73
C ILE A 69 11.69 1.27 -3.05
N SER A 70 12.94 0.86 -3.26
CA SER A 70 14.01 1.78 -3.67
C SER A 70 13.74 2.42 -5.03
N CYS A 71 13.21 1.66 -5.99
CA CYS A 71 12.81 2.19 -7.29
C CYS A 71 11.67 3.21 -7.17
N MET A 72 10.63 2.89 -6.38
CA MET A 72 9.54 3.83 -6.11
C MET A 72 10.05 5.17 -5.59
N ASN A 73 11.01 5.14 -4.65
CA ASN A 73 11.60 6.37 -4.12
C ASN A 73 12.39 7.16 -5.17
N GLN A 74 13.11 6.48 -6.05
CA GLN A 74 13.84 7.13 -7.13
C GLN A 74 12.87 7.79 -8.12
N ASP A 75 11.81 7.10 -8.51
CA ASP A 75 10.81 7.64 -9.43
C ASP A 75 10.05 8.82 -8.84
N ILE A 76 9.73 8.78 -7.54
CA ILE A 76 9.20 9.95 -6.81
C ILE A 76 10.18 11.13 -6.86
N LYS A 77 11.48 10.91 -6.63
CA LYS A 77 12.50 11.99 -6.66
C LYS A 77 12.67 12.58 -8.06
N GLU A 78 12.60 11.75 -9.08
CA GLU A 78 12.80 12.16 -10.47
C GLU A 78 11.50 12.66 -11.14
N ASN A 79 10.38 12.71 -10.41
CA ASN A 79 9.04 12.99 -10.94
C ASN A 79 8.67 12.10 -12.13
N ARG A 80 9.18 10.87 -12.14
CA ARG A 80 8.85 9.84 -13.12
C ARG A 80 7.70 9.02 -12.56
N MET A 81 6.76 8.66 -13.42
CA MET A 81 5.74 7.66 -13.05
C MET A 81 6.30 6.28 -13.30
N ALA A 82 5.92 5.34 -12.44
CA ALA A 82 6.19 3.94 -12.62
C ALA A 82 5.76 3.51 -14.03
N PRO A 83 6.68 3.10 -14.92
CA PRO A 83 6.26 2.41 -16.13
C PRO A 83 5.52 1.13 -15.75
N ASN A 84 4.53 0.71 -16.57
CA ASN A 84 3.79 -0.55 -16.40
C ASN A 84 4.74 -1.68 -15.92
N VAL A 85 4.64 -2.03 -14.65
CA VAL A 85 5.69 -2.79 -13.93
C VAL A 85 5.59 -4.29 -14.24
N PRO A 86 6.69 -5.06 -14.07
CA PRO A 86 7.12 -6.21 -14.86
C PRO A 86 6.37 -7.53 -14.62
N PHE A 87 5.15 -7.50 -14.07
CA PHE A 87 4.32 -8.70 -14.00
C PHE A 87 4.03 -9.31 -15.39
N LEU A 88 4.28 -8.52 -16.44
CA LEU A 88 4.22 -8.90 -17.82
C LEU A 88 5.62 -9.10 -18.44
N SER A 89 6.71 -9.35 -17.71
CA SER A 89 7.98 -9.70 -18.37
C SER A 89 7.86 -10.98 -19.22
N ILE A 90 6.95 -11.89 -18.84
CA ILE A 90 6.56 -13.04 -19.66
C ILE A 90 5.80 -12.62 -20.94
N VAL A 91 5.08 -11.50 -20.90
CA VAL A 91 4.23 -10.99 -21.99
C VAL A 91 4.93 -9.88 -22.79
N ASN A 92 6.03 -9.32 -22.27
CA ASN A 92 6.85 -8.28 -22.84
C ASN A 92 8.32 -8.47 -22.43
N PRO A 93 9.00 -9.50 -22.99
CA PRO A 93 10.37 -9.87 -22.62
C PRO A 93 11.42 -8.83 -23.00
N ASP A 94 11.08 -7.90 -23.90
CA ASP A 94 11.94 -6.79 -24.30
C ASP A 94 11.90 -5.63 -23.29
N TYR A 95 11.02 -5.70 -22.29
CA TYR A 95 10.97 -4.72 -21.21
C TYR A 95 12.10 -4.96 -20.21
N GLU A 96 13.29 -4.51 -20.56
CA GLU A 96 14.40 -4.36 -19.60
C GLU A 96 14.07 -3.21 -18.64
N TYR A 97 13.94 -3.55 -17.36
CA TYR A 97 13.82 -2.58 -16.29
C TYR A 97 15.13 -1.77 -16.18
N THR A 98 15.23 -0.70 -16.97
CA THR A 98 16.48 0.04 -17.22
C THR A 98 16.86 0.99 -16.09
N SER A 99 16.07 1.07 -15.01
CA SER A 99 16.35 1.94 -13.85
C SER A 99 17.18 1.27 -12.73
N LEU A 100 17.74 0.08 -12.96
CA LEU A 100 18.44 -0.71 -11.94
C LEU A 100 19.93 -0.34 -11.71
N THR A 101 20.35 0.90 -11.95
CA THR A 101 21.54 1.42 -11.25
C THR A 101 21.10 1.86 -9.87
N ILE A 102 20.87 0.89 -8.99
CA ILE A 102 20.63 1.14 -7.57
C ILE A 102 21.96 1.69 -7.02
N ASP A 103 22.08 3.01 -7.01
CA ASP A 103 23.06 3.68 -6.17
C ASP A 103 22.85 3.16 -4.75
N SER A 104 23.94 2.85 -4.04
CA SER A 104 23.96 2.39 -2.65
C SER A 104 23.25 3.39 -1.75
N SER A 105 21.92 3.32 -1.73
CA SER A 105 21.03 4.23 -1.03
C SER A 105 20.78 3.70 0.38
N PRO A 106 20.53 4.59 1.35
CA PRO A 106 20.15 4.18 2.70
C PRO A 106 18.88 3.33 2.67
N PHE A 107 18.65 2.53 3.71
CA PHE A 107 17.42 1.76 3.87
C PHE A 107 16.19 2.67 3.71
N ILE A 108 15.30 2.35 2.77
CA ILE A 108 14.05 3.08 2.51
C ILE A 108 12.89 2.24 3.03
N SER A 109 12.15 2.78 3.99
CA SER A 109 10.90 2.15 4.46
C SER A 109 9.79 2.33 3.44
N LEU A 110 8.86 1.38 3.36
CA LEU A 110 7.69 1.47 2.51
C LEU A 110 6.90 2.77 2.78
N ASP A 111 6.74 3.15 4.06
CA ASP A 111 6.02 4.37 4.49
C ASP A 111 6.57 5.68 3.89
N MET A 112 7.81 5.68 3.41
CA MET A 112 8.40 6.85 2.76
C MET A 112 7.86 7.06 1.34
N VAL A 113 7.43 5.97 0.68
CA VAL A 113 7.06 5.94 -0.75
C VAL A 113 5.57 5.66 -0.98
N ILE A 114 4.81 5.42 0.08
CA ILE A 114 3.34 5.28 0.04
C ILE A 114 2.67 6.45 0.76
N ILE A 115 1.37 6.62 0.51
CA ILE A 115 0.52 7.54 1.27
C ILE A 115 -0.15 6.71 2.36
N THR A 116 0.11 7.00 3.62
CA THR A 116 -0.60 6.39 4.77
C THR A 116 -1.42 7.45 5.50
N LEU A 117 -2.48 7.04 6.18
CA LEU A 117 -3.27 7.92 7.04
C LEU A 117 -2.39 8.65 8.07
N ASP A 118 -1.53 7.89 8.76
CA ASP A 118 -0.51 8.40 9.67
C ASP A 118 0.34 9.52 9.05
N SER A 119 0.80 9.34 7.82
CA SER A 119 1.65 10.33 7.15
C SER A 119 0.91 11.63 6.83
N LEU A 120 -0.40 11.56 6.63
CA LEU A 120 -1.25 12.72 6.34
C LEU A 120 -1.59 13.50 7.62
N LEU A 121 -1.84 12.81 8.73
CA LEU A 121 -2.26 13.42 10.00
C LEU A 121 -1.11 13.91 10.89
N ARG A 122 0.13 13.45 10.67
CA ARG A 122 1.31 13.87 11.47
C ARG A 122 1.69 15.36 11.35
N LYS A 123 1.00 16.14 10.54
CA LYS A 123 1.36 17.53 10.21
C LYS A 123 1.01 18.53 11.33
N ASN A 124 0.27 18.13 12.37
CA ASN A 124 -0.19 19.00 13.47
C ASN A 124 -0.83 20.29 12.94
N ASP A 125 -1.71 20.15 11.95
CA ASP A 125 -2.45 21.25 11.34
C ASP A 125 -3.89 21.31 11.88
N PRO A 126 -4.63 22.41 11.67
CA PRO A 126 -6.02 22.54 12.13
C PRO A 126 -6.94 21.41 11.64
N PHE A 127 -6.61 20.79 10.50
CA PHE A 127 -7.33 19.65 9.96
C PHE A 127 -7.13 18.40 10.84
N SER A 128 -5.89 18.07 11.18
CA SER A 128 -5.56 16.91 12.00
C SER A 128 -6.19 16.99 13.40
N THR A 129 -6.23 18.19 13.98
CA THR A 129 -6.93 18.44 15.25
C THR A 129 -8.43 18.20 15.10
N ALA A 130 -9.08 18.77 14.08
CA ALA A 130 -10.50 18.60 13.86
C ALA A 130 -10.89 17.12 13.64
N ILE A 131 -10.07 16.36 12.90
CA ILE A 131 -10.28 14.92 12.74
C ILE A 131 -10.23 14.19 14.08
N THR A 132 -9.29 14.53 14.96
CA THR A 132 -9.17 13.89 16.28
C THR A 132 -10.32 14.26 17.23
N GLU A 133 -10.96 15.41 17.02
CA GLU A 133 -12.13 15.83 17.79
C GLU A 133 -13.46 15.26 17.25
N ILE A 134 -13.54 15.03 15.94
CA ILE A 134 -14.75 14.48 15.28
C ILE A 134 -14.84 12.96 15.43
N PHE A 135 -13.71 12.25 15.26
CA PHE A 135 -13.67 10.79 15.22
C PHE A 135 -13.10 10.25 16.53
N GLU A 136 -13.94 9.59 17.33
CA GLU A 136 -13.52 8.97 18.60
C GLU A 136 -12.81 7.63 18.38
N ASP A 137 -13.23 6.86 17.35
CA ASP A 137 -12.65 5.56 16.99
C ASP A 137 -11.98 5.61 15.60
N PHE A 138 -10.66 5.78 15.61
CA PHE A 138 -9.86 5.86 14.40
C PHE A 138 -9.77 4.54 13.63
N ASP A 139 -9.95 3.40 14.30
CA ASP A 139 -9.80 2.09 13.68
C ASP A 139 -11.10 1.68 12.96
N GLU A 140 -12.26 1.99 13.55
CA GLU A 140 -13.57 1.73 12.92
C GLU A 140 -13.85 2.67 11.73
N GLU A 141 -13.38 3.92 11.81
CA GLU A 141 -13.71 4.96 10.81
C GLU A 141 -12.52 5.28 9.87
N ALA A 142 -11.49 4.43 9.88
CA ALA A 142 -10.22 4.64 9.19
C ALA A 142 -10.39 4.98 7.69
N ASP A 143 -11.33 4.34 7.00
CA ASP A 143 -11.58 4.56 5.56
C ASP A 143 -12.11 5.98 5.30
N VAL A 144 -13.07 6.43 6.11
CA VAL A 144 -13.66 7.78 5.98
C VAL A 144 -12.62 8.83 6.33
N ILE A 145 -11.89 8.64 7.43
CA ILE A 145 -10.82 9.55 7.85
C ILE A 145 -9.74 9.63 6.76
N PHE A 146 -9.41 8.52 6.13
CA PHE A 146 -8.42 8.49 5.06
C PHE A 146 -8.92 9.20 3.81
N MET A 147 -10.19 9.03 3.42
CA MET A 147 -10.81 9.80 2.33
C MET A 147 -10.74 11.31 2.59
N LEU A 148 -11.13 11.76 3.79
CA LEU A 148 -11.06 13.18 4.17
C LEU A 148 -9.62 13.71 4.13
N SER A 149 -8.67 12.92 4.61
CA SER A 149 -7.25 13.27 4.61
C SER A 149 -6.68 13.38 3.20
N LEU A 150 -7.10 12.52 2.28
CA LEU A 150 -6.70 12.58 0.87
C LEU A 150 -7.26 13.81 0.18
N ILE A 151 -8.52 14.16 0.43
CA ILE A 151 -9.12 15.40 -0.05
C ILE A 151 -8.33 16.59 0.51
N ASN A 152 -8.01 16.58 1.81
CA ASN A 152 -7.25 17.65 2.43
C ASN A 152 -5.90 17.86 1.73
N GLU A 153 -5.18 16.76 1.48
CA GLU A 153 -3.86 16.78 0.86
C GLU A 153 -3.89 17.11 -0.64
N LYS A 154 -4.97 16.76 -1.36
CA LYS A 154 -5.17 17.11 -2.78
C LYS A 154 -5.08 18.61 -3.03
N PHE A 155 -5.65 19.41 -2.12
CA PHE A 155 -5.66 20.87 -2.22
C PHE A 155 -4.41 21.54 -1.58
N ASN A 156 -3.47 20.75 -1.06
CA ASN A 156 -2.22 21.26 -0.51
C ASN A 156 -1.23 21.54 -1.65
N GLU A 157 -0.95 22.82 -1.91
CA GLU A 157 -0.06 23.23 -3.00
C GLU A 157 1.38 22.72 -2.86
N ASN A 158 1.80 22.43 -1.62
CA ASN A 158 3.13 21.93 -1.26
C ASN A 158 3.14 20.41 -1.04
N SER A 159 2.09 19.69 -1.42
CA SER A 159 2.06 18.24 -1.26
C SER A 159 3.15 17.57 -2.10
N LYS A 160 3.88 16.64 -1.48
CA LYS A 160 4.81 15.75 -2.20
C LYS A 160 4.11 14.87 -3.26
N TRP A 161 2.79 14.71 -3.16
CA TRP A 161 1.96 13.87 -4.04
C TRP A 161 1.16 14.66 -5.08
N LYS A 162 1.42 15.97 -5.23
CA LYS A 162 0.64 16.85 -6.11
C LYS A 162 0.55 16.34 -7.55
N GLU A 163 1.65 15.84 -8.10
CA GLU A 163 1.71 15.34 -9.47
C GLU A 163 0.87 14.06 -9.66
N PHE A 164 0.88 13.18 -8.66
CA PHE A 164 0.03 11.98 -8.63
C PHE A 164 -1.46 12.36 -8.64
N PHE A 165 -1.88 13.26 -7.75
CA PHE A 165 -3.28 13.71 -7.68
C PHE A 165 -3.73 14.42 -8.97
N ARG A 166 -2.85 15.20 -9.59
CA ARG A 166 -3.13 15.89 -10.86
C ARG A 166 -3.47 14.90 -11.98
N ARG A 167 -2.75 13.78 -12.07
CA ARG A 167 -2.92 12.78 -13.15
C ARG A 167 -4.13 11.87 -12.93
N ILE A 168 -4.42 11.50 -11.68
CA ILE A 168 -5.63 10.72 -11.38
C ILE A 168 -6.88 11.55 -11.63
N SER A 169 -6.86 12.84 -11.31
CA SER A 169 -8.01 13.73 -11.57
C SER A 169 -8.33 13.88 -13.07
N SER A 170 -7.42 13.51 -13.97
CA SER A 170 -7.64 13.47 -15.43
C SER A 170 -8.05 12.10 -15.98
N SER A 171 -8.06 11.06 -15.15
CA SER A 171 -8.45 9.71 -15.52
C SER A 171 -9.94 9.55 -15.23
N ASP A 172 -10.74 9.12 -16.22
CA ASP A 172 -12.20 9.03 -16.09
C ASP A 172 -12.60 8.22 -14.85
N THR A 173 -13.27 8.90 -13.92
CA THR A 173 -13.90 8.33 -12.75
C THR A 173 -15.02 7.39 -13.20
N THR A 174 -14.79 6.08 -13.17
CA THR A 174 -15.85 5.12 -13.49
C THR A 174 -16.89 5.13 -12.38
N VAL A 175 -18.06 5.69 -12.69
CA VAL A 175 -19.24 5.72 -11.84
C VAL A 175 -19.64 4.30 -11.42
N SER A 176 -19.45 3.96 -10.15
CA SER A 176 -19.87 2.68 -9.55
C SER A 176 -21.34 2.76 -9.10
N GLN A 177 -21.98 1.60 -8.91
CA GLN A 177 -23.33 1.47 -8.35
C GLN A 177 -23.44 1.98 -6.89
N ASP A 178 -22.31 2.30 -6.25
CA ASP A 178 -22.20 2.73 -4.85
C ASP A 178 -22.37 4.25 -4.64
N GLU A 179 -22.61 5.03 -5.71
CA GLU A 179 -22.74 6.50 -5.60
C GLU A 179 -23.88 6.94 -4.68
N GLN A 180 -24.96 6.15 -4.59
CA GLN A 180 -26.10 6.51 -3.75
C GLN A 180 -25.77 6.37 -2.25
N GLU A 181 -25.14 5.27 -1.85
CA GLU A 181 -24.68 5.07 -0.46
C GLU A 181 -23.62 6.12 -0.09
N LEU A 182 -22.71 6.40 -1.02
CA LEU A 182 -21.69 7.43 -0.85
C LEU A 182 -22.31 8.83 -0.72
N LYS A 183 -23.38 9.12 -1.46
CA LYS A 183 -24.13 10.38 -1.37
C LYS A 183 -24.81 10.53 -0.02
N GLU A 184 -25.44 9.47 0.48
CA GLU A 184 -26.09 9.45 1.79
C GLU A 184 -25.06 9.70 2.91
N MET A 185 -23.89 9.06 2.85
CA MET A 185 -22.78 9.30 3.78
C MET A 185 -22.27 10.75 3.70
N TYR A 186 -22.10 11.29 2.48
CA TYR A 186 -21.69 12.69 2.30
C TYR A 186 -22.70 13.67 2.92
N ASP A 187 -23.98 13.50 2.62
CA ASP A 187 -25.05 14.39 3.08
C ASP A 187 -25.26 14.33 4.59
N SER A 188 -24.94 13.20 5.23
CA SER A 188 -24.99 13.06 6.67
C SER A 188 -23.82 13.73 7.39
N MET A 189 -22.60 13.71 6.85
CA MET A 189 -21.39 14.11 7.59
C MET A 189 -20.85 15.49 7.21
N ILE A 190 -20.66 15.75 5.91
CA ILE A 190 -19.91 16.92 5.45
C ILE A 190 -20.59 18.26 5.78
N PRO A 191 -21.93 18.40 5.68
CA PRO A 191 -22.61 19.62 6.12
C PRO A 191 -22.37 19.91 7.61
N GLU A 192 -22.46 18.90 8.47
CA GLU A 192 -22.26 19.03 9.91
C GLU A 192 -20.80 19.42 10.24
N PHE A 193 -19.82 18.78 9.58
CA PHE A 193 -18.41 19.14 9.74
C PHE A 193 -18.10 20.56 9.26
N SER A 194 -18.75 21.00 8.19
CA SER A 194 -18.62 22.37 7.68
C SER A 194 -19.20 23.41 8.63
N GLU A 195 -20.29 23.07 9.34
CA GLU A 195 -20.88 23.95 10.36
C GLU A 195 -20.01 24.01 11.63
N ALA A 196 -19.49 22.88 12.10
CA ALA A 196 -18.66 22.80 13.29
C ALA A 196 -17.24 23.39 13.08
N TYR A 197 -16.63 23.12 11.92
CA TYR A 197 -15.26 23.51 11.59
C TYR A 197 -15.18 24.20 10.21
N PRO A 198 -15.81 25.36 10.01
CA PRO A 198 -15.93 26.03 8.71
C PRO A 198 -14.58 26.45 8.10
N HIS A 199 -13.57 26.64 8.94
CA HIS A 199 -12.21 27.01 8.54
C HIS A 199 -11.38 25.82 8.06
N VAL A 200 -11.83 24.58 8.34
CA VAL A 200 -11.18 23.33 7.94
C VAL A 200 -11.96 22.69 6.79
N PHE A 201 -13.27 22.49 6.98
CA PHE A 201 -14.15 21.82 6.03
C PHE A 201 -14.96 22.83 5.22
N SER A 202 -14.35 23.38 4.17
CA SER A 202 -15.08 24.21 3.22
C SER A 202 -15.78 23.35 2.17
N LEU A 203 -17.06 23.64 1.89
CA LEU A 203 -17.85 22.88 0.90
C LEU A 203 -17.28 22.96 -0.53
N GLY A 204 -16.51 24.00 -0.84
CA GLY A 204 -15.79 24.10 -2.12
C GLY A 204 -14.63 23.12 -2.23
N LYS A 205 -14.02 22.74 -1.11
CA LYS A 205 -12.93 21.77 -1.04
C LYS A 205 -13.46 20.34 -0.88
N PHE A 206 -14.35 20.15 0.10
CA PHE A 206 -15.02 18.90 0.41
C PHE A 206 -16.36 18.82 -0.32
N SER A 207 -16.32 18.94 -1.65
CA SER A 207 -17.50 18.71 -2.50
C SER A 207 -17.78 17.21 -2.63
N PHE A 208 -19.00 16.86 -3.04
CA PHE A 208 -19.34 15.47 -3.34
C PHE A 208 -18.42 14.86 -4.41
N GLU A 209 -18.02 15.64 -5.41
CA GLU A 209 -17.05 15.22 -6.43
C GLU A 209 -15.67 14.86 -5.84
N SER A 210 -15.20 15.65 -4.86
CA SER A 210 -13.97 15.33 -4.13
C SER A 210 -14.10 14.05 -3.32
N PHE A 211 -15.30 13.76 -2.82
CA PHE A 211 -15.60 12.57 -2.03
C PHE A 211 -15.64 11.30 -2.92
N VAL A 212 -16.32 11.35 -4.06
CA VAL A 212 -16.29 10.31 -5.10
C VAL A 212 -14.86 10.06 -5.58
N TRP A 213 -14.07 11.12 -5.76
CA TRP A 213 -12.66 10.99 -6.13
C TRP A 213 -11.83 10.24 -5.07
N ALA A 214 -12.06 10.53 -3.79
CA ALA A 214 -11.32 9.90 -2.70
C ALA A 214 -11.66 8.41 -2.57
N ASP A 215 -12.94 8.06 -2.67
CA ASP A 215 -13.40 6.66 -2.72
C ASP A 215 -12.76 5.90 -3.89
N ASN A 216 -12.78 6.48 -5.09
CA ASN A 216 -12.15 5.86 -6.25
C ASN A 216 -10.64 5.66 -6.07
N ILE A 217 -9.95 6.57 -5.40
CA ILE A 217 -8.53 6.38 -5.09
C ILE A 217 -8.35 5.24 -4.10
N LEU A 218 -9.16 5.20 -3.04
CA LEU A 218 -9.07 4.18 -2.02
C LEU A 218 -9.31 2.79 -2.63
N ASN A 219 -10.34 2.63 -3.45
CA ASN A 219 -10.67 1.34 -4.07
C ASN A 219 -9.63 0.89 -5.11
N ASN A 220 -9.06 1.81 -5.89
CA ASN A 220 -8.17 1.46 -7.00
C ASN A 220 -6.68 1.43 -6.66
N TYR A 221 -6.24 2.12 -5.61
CA TYR A 221 -4.83 2.31 -5.30
C TYR A 221 -4.41 1.85 -3.91
N SER A 222 -5.36 1.41 -3.07
CA SER A 222 -5.04 0.83 -1.75
C SER A 222 -4.37 -0.54 -1.85
N ILE A 223 -3.45 -0.82 -0.94
CA ILE A 223 -2.96 -2.18 -0.67
C ILE A 223 -3.58 -2.70 0.63
N ASP A 224 -3.85 -4.00 0.69
CA ASP A 224 -4.40 -4.62 1.89
C ASP A 224 -3.39 -4.54 3.05
N ASN A 225 -3.81 -3.85 4.11
CA ASN A 225 -3.23 -3.79 5.45
C ASN A 225 -1.70 -3.50 5.51
N PRO A 226 -1.29 -2.26 5.82
CA PRO A 226 -2.10 -1.13 6.29
C PRO A 226 -2.83 -0.40 5.16
N LEU A 227 -3.92 0.31 5.50
CA LEU A 227 -4.59 1.30 4.64
C LEU A 227 -3.56 2.29 4.08
N ALA A 228 -3.12 2.01 2.87
CA ALA A 228 -2.04 2.72 2.23
C ALA A 228 -2.28 2.81 0.73
N ILE A 229 -2.10 4.00 0.19
CA ILE A 229 -2.16 4.22 -1.25
C ILE A 229 -0.75 4.14 -1.81
N VAL A 230 -0.60 3.34 -2.86
CA VAL A 230 0.63 3.26 -3.62
C VAL A 230 0.56 4.28 -4.76
N PRO A 231 1.27 5.42 -4.67
CA PRO A 231 1.29 6.40 -5.75
C PRO A 231 1.98 5.79 -6.98
N LEU A 232 1.37 5.98 -8.15
CA LEU A 232 1.92 5.62 -9.46
C LEU A 232 2.97 6.64 -9.92
#